data_AF-J1LNH3-F1
#
_entry.id   AF-J1LNH3-F1
#
_cell.length_a   1.000
_cell.length_b   1.000
_cell.length_c   1.000
_cell.angle_alpha   90.00
_cell.angle_beta   90.00
_cell.angle_gamma   90.00
#
_symmetry.space_group_name_H-M   'P 1'
#
loop_
_entity.id
_entity.type
_entity.pdbx_description
1 polymer ?
#
loop_
_entity_poly.entity_id
_entity_poly.type
_entity_poly.pdbx_seq_one_letter_code
_entity_poly.pdbx_strand_id
1 'polypeptide(L)'
;MGSITGIVVIIIGILASVALHEVGHMLPAKKFGVLVPDYAVGFGPALWKKKIGDTTYALRAILVGGYVKIVGMYAPARPGTRLVGRRGKVTLAQEAREASAEEIPQGQEHRAFYLLSAPKKITVMLCGPLMNLLICFVLSAVTMVGIGAPAASRTIASVSATIQTSEGEIASPAYEAGVRPGDTVLAWNGTPIETFAQFQRAVGATPEGESAVLTVGRDGTTVDLTVTPVTGARGARYVGVTAGYEYVSASLTDVLQADWQMFTGTASVIVRLPQAVWQVGRSVVTDEQRDATGVVSVVGVGRMAGEVTGDSAALGLRDTRQVVGALLSLLASLNMALFVFNLIPLPPLDGGHILGAVYEGVRRQVASLRGKEDPGPADTARLVPLTWAVGGVLIVMSFILIVADIVKPISLS
;
A
#
# COMPACT_ATOMS: atom_id res chain seq x y z
N MET A 1 -5.18 -15.78 22.46
CA MET A 1 -4.14 -16.53 21.73
C MET A 1 -4.13 -16.14 20.25
N GLY A 2 -5.27 -16.16 19.55
CA GLY A 2 -5.38 -15.76 18.13
C GLY A 2 -4.75 -14.39 17.81
N SER A 3 -5.11 -13.34 18.56
CA SER A 3 -4.63 -11.97 18.28
C SER A 3 -3.12 -11.78 18.29
N ILE A 4 -2.40 -12.51 19.14
CA ILE A 4 -0.93 -12.42 19.20
C ILE A 4 -0.33 -13.03 17.94
N THR A 5 -0.90 -14.15 17.46
CA THR A 5 -0.44 -14.82 16.24
C THR A 5 -0.51 -13.89 15.03
N GLY A 6 -1.64 -13.19 14.82
CA GLY A 6 -1.79 -12.26 13.71
C GLY A 6 -0.75 -11.12 13.75
N ILE A 7 -0.55 -10.53 14.93
CA ILE A 7 0.46 -9.48 15.14
C ILE A 7 1.87 -10.00 14.78
N VAL A 8 2.25 -11.18 15.29
CA VAL A 8 3.58 -11.76 15.04
C VAL A 8 3.78 -12.06 13.55
N VAL A 9 2.77 -12.61 12.87
CA VAL A 9 2.83 -12.88 11.43
C VAL A 9 3.05 -11.59 10.63
N ILE A 10 2.32 -10.51 10.96
CA ILE A 10 2.50 -9.23 10.27
C ILE A 10 3.87 -8.62 10.56
N ILE A 11 4.36 -8.64 11.80
CA ILE A 11 5.69 -8.13 12.14
C ILE A 11 6.78 -8.87 11.35
N ILE A 12 6.72 -10.20 11.32
CA ILE A 12 7.67 -11.01 10.54
C ILE A 12 7.54 -10.71 9.04
N GLY A 13 6.32 -10.59 8.53
CA GLY A 13 6.07 -10.25 7.12
C GLY A 13 6.62 -8.87 6.72
N ILE A 14 6.45 -7.85 7.57
CA ILE A 14 7.02 -6.52 7.37
C ILE A 14 8.55 -6.58 7.40
N LEU A 15 9.14 -7.31 8.35
CA LEU A 15 10.59 -7.45 8.43
C LEU A 15 11.17 -8.12 7.18
N ALA A 16 10.51 -9.18 6.69
CA ALA A 16 10.90 -9.82 5.44
C ALA A 16 10.75 -8.87 4.25
N SER A 17 9.68 -8.08 4.19
CA SER A 17 9.45 -7.05 3.16
C SER A 17 10.57 -6.01 3.15
N VAL A 18 10.89 -5.41 4.30
CA VAL A 18 12.00 -4.44 4.41
C VAL A 18 13.32 -5.10 4.04
N ALA A 19 13.60 -6.31 4.53
CA ALA A 19 14.81 -7.03 4.18
C ALA A 19 14.96 -7.24 2.66
N LEU A 20 13.87 -7.57 1.97
CA LEU A 20 13.84 -7.74 0.51
C LEU A 20 13.95 -6.40 -0.23
N HIS A 21 13.32 -5.34 0.28
CA HIS A 21 13.47 -3.97 -0.22
C HIS A 21 14.95 -3.55 -0.25
N GLU A 22 15.66 -3.75 0.87
CA GLU A 22 17.10 -3.47 0.97
C GLU A 22 17.93 -4.32 -0.03
N VAL A 23 17.52 -5.57 -0.27
CA VAL A 23 18.12 -6.43 -1.31
C VAL A 23 17.89 -5.83 -2.70
N GLY A 24 16.72 -5.24 -2.95
CA GLY A 24 16.38 -4.53 -4.18
C GLY A 24 17.36 -3.40 -4.51
N HIS A 25 17.87 -2.67 -3.52
CA HIS A 25 18.95 -1.71 -3.72
C HIS A 25 20.33 -2.35 -3.82
N MET A 26 20.62 -3.33 -2.95
CA MET A 26 21.94 -3.97 -2.84
C MET A 26 22.37 -4.64 -4.15
N LEU A 27 21.49 -5.43 -4.77
CA LEU A 27 21.81 -6.23 -5.96
C LEU A 27 22.26 -5.37 -7.15
N PRO A 28 21.50 -4.35 -7.60
CA PRO A 28 21.94 -3.48 -8.67
C PRO A 28 23.17 -2.64 -8.29
N ALA A 29 23.29 -2.20 -7.02
CA ALA A 29 24.47 -1.45 -6.58
C ALA A 29 25.76 -2.27 -6.76
N LYS A 30 25.75 -3.52 -6.26
CA LYS A 30 26.86 -4.47 -6.44
C LYS A 30 27.11 -4.77 -7.92
N LYS A 31 26.06 -4.98 -8.70
CA LYS A 31 26.16 -5.22 -10.16
C LYS A 31 26.82 -4.06 -10.90
N PHE A 32 26.62 -2.83 -10.44
CA PHE A 32 27.28 -1.64 -11.00
C PHE A 32 28.64 -1.32 -10.40
N GLY A 33 29.18 -2.20 -9.53
CA GLY A 33 30.51 -2.06 -8.94
C GLY A 33 30.57 -1.21 -7.68
N VAL A 34 29.44 -0.71 -7.19
CA VAL A 34 29.39 0.09 -5.96
C VAL A 34 29.68 -0.80 -4.75
N LEU A 35 30.48 -0.30 -3.82
CA LEU A 35 30.77 -1.01 -2.59
C LEU A 35 29.58 -0.93 -1.62
N VAL A 36 29.19 -2.09 -1.10
CA VAL A 36 28.11 -2.24 -0.12
C VAL A 36 28.66 -2.98 1.11
N PRO A 37 29.25 -2.29 2.10
CA PRO A 37 29.96 -2.93 3.20
C PRO A 37 29.02 -3.59 4.21
N ASP A 38 27.80 -3.10 4.39
CA ASP A 38 26.85 -3.61 5.38
C ASP A 38 25.46 -3.81 4.77
N TYR A 39 24.84 -4.93 5.14
CA TYR A 39 23.42 -5.20 4.96
C TYR A 39 22.90 -5.72 6.30
N ALA A 40 21.91 -5.06 6.88
CA ALA A 40 21.37 -5.46 8.16
C ALA A 40 19.85 -5.43 8.21
N VAL A 41 19.27 -6.42 8.88
CA VAL A 41 17.87 -6.43 9.28
C VAL A 41 17.81 -6.07 10.76
N GLY A 42 17.09 -5.00 11.08
CA GLY A 42 17.00 -4.40 12.40
C GLY A 42 18.13 -3.43 12.76
N PHE A 43 18.05 -2.88 13.97
CA PHE A 43 18.96 -1.90 14.56
C PHE A 43 19.58 -2.40 15.89
N GLY A 44 20.58 -1.68 16.39
CA GLY A 44 21.22 -1.98 17.68
C GLY A 44 22.33 -3.05 17.61
N PRO A 45 22.61 -3.78 18.71
CA PRO A 45 23.65 -4.81 18.73
C PRO A 45 23.32 -5.96 17.79
N ALA A 46 24.33 -6.51 17.12
CA ALA A 46 24.16 -7.65 16.21
C ALA A 46 23.95 -8.93 17.02
N LEU A 47 22.82 -9.61 16.80
CA LEU A 47 22.56 -10.96 17.30
C LEU A 47 23.36 -11.98 16.50
N TRP A 48 23.46 -11.73 15.20
CA TRP A 48 24.23 -12.54 14.27
C TRP A 48 24.86 -11.65 13.21
N LYS A 49 26.09 -11.98 12.79
CA LYS A 49 26.76 -11.32 11.67
C LYS A 49 27.64 -12.31 10.91
N LYS A 50 27.68 -12.19 9.59
CA LYS A 50 28.57 -12.95 8.72
C LYS A 50 29.05 -12.09 7.57
N LYS A 51 30.37 -12.04 7.36
CA LYS A 51 30.97 -11.38 6.20
C LYS A 51 31.02 -12.34 5.02
N ILE A 52 30.47 -11.92 3.88
CA ILE A 52 30.50 -12.65 2.61
C ILE A 52 31.00 -11.69 1.54
N GLY A 53 32.22 -11.92 1.04
CA GLY A 53 32.91 -10.97 0.16
C GLY A 53 33.12 -9.62 0.85
N ASP A 54 32.70 -8.55 0.19
CA ASP A 54 32.80 -7.18 0.70
C ASP A 54 31.70 -6.80 1.70
N THR A 55 30.66 -7.62 1.85
CA THR A 55 29.45 -7.25 2.61
C THR A 55 29.33 -8.04 3.90
N THR A 56 29.06 -7.35 4.99
CA THR A 56 28.67 -7.92 6.27
C THR A 56 27.15 -8.00 6.33
N TYR A 57 26.63 -9.22 6.41
CA TYR A 57 25.21 -9.51 6.61
C TYR A 57 24.96 -9.63 8.11
N ALA A 58 24.01 -8.87 8.66
CA ALA A 58 23.72 -8.87 10.08
C ALA A 58 22.22 -8.95 10.39
N LEU A 59 21.88 -9.69 11.44
CA LEU A 59 20.58 -9.62 12.11
C LEU A 59 20.79 -8.96 13.47
N ARG A 60 20.04 -7.89 13.75
CA ARG A 60 20.23 -7.05 14.94
C ARG A 60 19.05 -7.17 15.90
N ALA A 61 19.29 -6.82 17.16
CA ALA A 61 18.34 -7.06 18.24
C ALA A 61 17.01 -6.31 18.11
N ILE A 62 17.04 -5.09 17.56
CA ILE A 62 15.84 -4.26 17.43
C ILE A 62 15.25 -4.48 16.04
N LEU A 63 14.23 -5.33 15.93
CA LEU A 63 13.58 -5.68 14.67
C LEU A 63 12.56 -4.61 14.22
N VAL A 64 13.04 -3.39 14.01
CA VAL A 64 12.22 -2.26 13.53
C VAL A 64 12.87 -1.69 12.27
N GLY A 65 12.75 -2.40 11.15
CA GLY A 65 13.29 -1.99 9.85
C GLY A 65 14.58 -2.72 9.45
N GLY A 66 15.34 -2.14 8.55
CA GLY A 66 16.59 -2.66 8.00
C GLY A 66 17.34 -1.55 7.27
N TYR A 67 18.58 -1.81 6.88
CA TYR A 67 19.35 -0.88 6.06
C TYR A 67 20.38 -1.60 5.20
N VAL A 68 20.61 -1.08 4.00
CA VAL A 68 21.77 -1.35 3.18
C VAL A 68 22.69 -0.13 3.18
N LYS A 69 23.97 -0.34 3.49
CA LYS A 69 24.97 0.73 3.46
C LYS A 69 25.58 0.80 2.07
N ILE A 70 25.23 1.82 1.29
CA ILE A 70 25.82 2.09 -0.03
C ILE A 70 26.81 3.24 0.13
N VAL A 71 28.09 3.03 -0.16
CA VAL A 71 29.11 4.06 0.11
C VAL A 71 29.09 5.18 -0.93
N GLY A 72 29.50 6.38 -0.50
CA GLY A 72 29.65 7.52 -1.39
C GLY A 72 28.33 8.05 -1.93
N MET A 73 27.33 8.20 -1.06
CA MET A 73 26.02 8.77 -1.43
C MET A 73 26.10 10.26 -1.78
N TYR A 74 27.04 11.00 -1.16
CA TYR A 74 27.27 12.41 -1.44
C TYR A 74 28.62 12.63 -2.12
N ALA A 75 28.60 13.40 -3.22
CA ALA A 75 29.81 13.80 -3.91
C ALA A 75 30.62 14.82 -3.08
N PRO A 76 31.96 14.85 -3.22
CA PRO A 76 32.79 15.88 -2.62
C PRO A 76 32.38 17.30 -3.02
N ALA A 77 32.68 18.26 -2.16
CA ALA A 77 32.38 19.66 -2.44
C ALA A 77 33.15 20.17 -3.66
N ARG A 78 32.46 20.89 -4.55
CA ARG A 78 33.09 21.51 -5.73
C ARG A 78 33.85 22.78 -5.33
N PRO A 79 34.88 23.19 -6.09
CA PRO A 79 35.52 24.49 -5.92
C PRO A 79 34.49 25.63 -5.87
N GLY A 80 34.61 26.53 -4.89
CA GLY A 80 33.67 27.63 -4.67
C GLY A 80 32.38 27.26 -3.92
N THR A 81 32.20 26.01 -3.48
CA THR A 81 31.08 25.62 -2.62
C THR A 81 31.26 26.23 -1.23
N ARG A 82 30.22 26.88 -0.70
CA ARG A 82 30.23 27.38 0.68
C ARG A 82 30.24 26.22 1.67
N LEU A 83 31.34 26.07 2.41
CA LEU A 83 31.51 24.98 3.39
C LEU A 83 31.07 25.38 4.80
N VAL A 84 31.15 26.69 5.11
CA VAL A 84 30.94 27.24 6.46
C VAL A 84 29.73 28.18 6.48
N GLY A 85 28.88 28.02 7.48
CA GLY A 85 27.69 28.85 7.72
C GLY A 85 28.02 30.25 8.25
N ARG A 86 26.99 31.06 8.52
CA ARG A 86 27.15 32.44 9.05
C ARG A 86 27.84 32.51 10.42
N ARG A 87 27.79 31.43 11.21
CA ARG A 87 28.35 31.35 12.58
C ARG A 87 29.71 30.65 12.65
N GLY A 88 30.43 30.52 11.52
CA GLY A 88 31.72 29.84 11.50
C GLY A 88 31.68 28.30 11.64
N LYS A 89 30.50 27.70 11.82
CA LYS A 89 30.31 26.24 11.86
C LYS A 89 30.18 25.64 10.46
N VAL A 90 30.67 24.40 10.30
CA VAL A 90 30.47 23.58 9.09
C VAL A 90 28.98 23.49 8.78
N THR A 91 28.62 23.59 7.51
CA THR A 91 27.23 23.45 7.08
C THR A 91 26.78 21.99 7.19
N LEU A 92 25.50 21.73 7.48
CA LEU A 92 24.94 20.37 7.51
C LEU A 92 25.20 19.58 6.21
N ALA A 93 25.22 20.28 5.07
CA ALA A 93 25.56 19.68 3.79
C ALA A 93 27.02 19.22 3.73
N GLN A 94 27.94 19.97 4.32
CA GLN A 94 29.35 19.61 4.36
C GLN A 94 29.63 18.49 5.37
N GLU A 95 28.99 18.55 6.54
CA GLU A 95 29.04 17.48 7.55
C GLU A 95 28.55 16.15 6.98
N ALA A 96 27.46 16.16 6.19
CA ALA A 96 26.98 14.96 5.50
C ALA A 96 27.94 14.43 4.43
N ARG A 97 28.67 15.31 3.72
CA ARG A 97 29.71 14.89 2.76
C ARG A 97 30.89 14.25 3.47
N GLU A 98 31.33 14.84 4.57
CA GLU A 98 32.42 14.31 5.41
C GLU A 98 32.05 12.94 5.94
N ALA A 99 30.86 12.80 6.54
CA ALA A 99 30.35 11.50 6.97
C ALA A 99 30.28 10.49 5.82
N SER A 100 29.74 10.86 4.66
CA SER A 100 29.68 9.95 3.49
C SER A 100 31.06 9.59 2.94
N ALA A 101 32.08 10.42 3.13
CA ALA A 101 33.46 10.15 2.69
C ALA A 101 34.17 9.21 3.67
N GLU A 102 33.94 9.36 4.98
CA GLU A 102 34.47 8.46 6.02
C GLU A 102 33.97 7.02 5.88
N GLU A 103 32.80 6.82 5.26
CA GLU A 103 32.25 5.50 5.01
C GLU A 103 32.94 4.75 3.87
N ILE A 104 33.71 5.44 3.03
CA ILE A 104 34.44 4.83 1.91
C ILE A 104 35.77 4.31 2.45
N PRO A 105 36.05 2.99 2.39
CA PRO A 105 37.36 2.47 2.75
C PRO A 105 38.46 3.07 1.87
N GLN A 106 39.62 3.35 2.46
CA GLN A 106 40.77 3.91 1.74
C GLN A 106 41.10 3.09 0.48
N GLY A 107 41.26 3.76 -0.66
CA GLY A 107 41.54 3.13 -1.96
C GLY A 107 40.31 2.58 -2.69
N GLN A 108 39.11 2.70 -2.12
CA GLN A 108 37.85 2.25 -2.74
C GLN A 108 36.95 3.39 -3.23
N GLU A 109 37.50 4.60 -3.37
CA GLU A 109 36.78 5.79 -3.82
C GLU A 109 36.20 5.62 -5.23
N HIS A 110 36.86 4.81 -6.07
CA HIS A 110 36.39 4.45 -7.41
C HIS A 110 35.07 3.65 -7.42
N ARG A 111 34.65 3.10 -6.27
CA ARG A 111 33.40 2.34 -6.09
C ARG A 111 32.30 3.16 -5.41
N ALA A 112 32.45 4.49 -5.33
CA ALA A 112 31.47 5.37 -4.74
C ALA A 112 30.19 5.52 -5.59
N PHE A 113 29.02 5.57 -4.94
CA PHE A 113 27.73 5.72 -5.61
C PHE A 113 27.61 7.01 -6.44
N TYR A 114 28.17 8.14 -5.96
CA TYR A 114 28.11 9.41 -6.67
C TYR A 114 28.81 9.39 -8.04
N LEU A 115 29.69 8.41 -8.30
CA LEU A 115 30.38 8.21 -9.58
C LEU A 115 29.50 7.51 -10.63
N LEU A 116 28.41 6.86 -10.22
CA LEU A 116 27.50 6.22 -11.16
C LEU A 116 26.85 7.25 -12.10
N SER A 117 26.54 6.82 -13.32
CA SER A 117 25.72 7.59 -14.25
C SER A 117 24.29 7.71 -13.73
N ALA A 118 23.59 8.78 -14.11
CA ALA A 118 22.21 9.02 -13.67
C ALA A 118 21.27 7.81 -13.86
N PRO A 119 21.26 7.09 -15.01
CA PRO A 119 20.43 5.90 -15.16
C PRO A 119 20.77 4.80 -14.15
N LYS A 120 22.06 4.55 -13.89
CA LYS A 120 22.49 3.54 -12.91
C LYS A 120 22.06 3.93 -11.49
N LYS A 121 22.18 5.21 -11.12
CA LYS A 121 21.68 5.73 -9.82
C LYS A 121 20.17 5.51 -9.69
N ILE A 122 19.40 5.84 -10.74
CA ILE A 122 17.95 5.63 -10.77
C ILE A 122 17.62 4.15 -10.63
N THR A 123 18.29 3.25 -11.36
CA THR A 123 18.06 1.80 -11.25
C THR A 123 18.31 1.30 -9.83
N VAL A 124 19.41 1.69 -9.20
CA VAL A 124 19.72 1.28 -7.81
C VAL A 124 18.62 1.74 -6.86
N MET A 125 18.21 3.00 -6.95
CA MET A 125 17.21 3.58 -6.03
C MET A 125 15.78 3.13 -6.34
N LEU A 126 15.47 2.76 -7.58
CA LEU A 126 14.12 2.31 -7.96
C LEU A 126 13.89 0.82 -7.66
N CYS A 127 14.93 -0.01 -7.74
CA CYS A 127 14.78 -1.45 -7.54
C CYS A 127 14.35 -1.85 -6.11
N GLY A 128 14.66 -1.05 -5.08
CA GLY A 128 14.14 -1.26 -3.73
C GLY A 128 12.62 -1.13 -3.66
N PRO A 129 12.03 0.04 -4.00
CA PRO A 129 10.58 0.20 -4.09
C PRO A 129 9.92 -0.81 -5.03
N LEU A 130 10.51 -1.12 -6.18
CA LEU A 130 9.97 -2.14 -7.11
C LEU A 130 9.92 -3.53 -6.48
N MET A 131 10.81 -3.87 -5.55
CA MET A 131 10.70 -5.12 -4.80
C MET A 131 9.43 -5.13 -3.93
N ASN A 132 9.08 -4.02 -3.30
CA ASN A 132 7.82 -3.93 -2.54
C ASN A 132 6.60 -4.10 -3.46
N LEU A 133 6.63 -3.47 -4.65
CA LEU A 133 5.57 -3.69 -5.65
C LEU A 133 5.50 -5.16 -6.10
N LEU A 134 6.64 -5.83 -6.28
CA LEU A 134 6.68 -7.25 -6.63
C LEU A 134 6.12 -8.12 -5.50
N ILE A 135 6.49 -7.86 -4.25
CA ILE A 135 5.96 -8.58 -3.08
C ILE A 135 4.45 -8.38 -2.98
N CYS A 136 3.98 -7.13 -3.13
CA CYS A 136 2.57 -6.80 -3.20
C CYS A 136 1.85 -7.67 -4.24
N PHE A 137 2.30 -7.65 -5.49
CA PHE A 137 1.70 -8.42 -6.57
C PHE A 137 1.69 -9.93 -6.29
N VAL A 138 2.79 -10.49 -5.77
CA VAL A 138 2.87 -11.92 -5.43
C VAL A 138 1.90 -12.27 -4.30
N LEU A 139 1.81 -11.45 -3.26
CA LEU A 139 0.89 -11.66 -2.14
C LEU A 139 -0.58 -11.54 -2.58
N SER A 140 -0.91 -10.52 -3.38
CA SER A 140 -2.23 -10.33 -3.99
C SER A 140 -2.58 -11.52 -4.89
N ALA A 141 -1.67 -11.98 -5.74
CA ALA A 141 -1.88 -13.13 -6.62
C ALA A 141 -2.11 -14.43 -5.83
N VAL A 142 -1.25 -14.74 -4.85
CA VAL A 142 -1.41 -15.93 -4.00
C VAL A 142 -2.75 -15.91 -3.27
N THR A 143 -3.17 -14.74 -2.79
CA THR A 143 -4.43 -14.59 -2.07
C THR A 143 -5.64 -14.73 -3.01
N MET A 144 -5.71 -13.91 -4.06
CA MET A 144 -6.89 -13.84 -4.92
C MET A 144 -7.04 -15.04 -5.86
N VAL A 145 -5.93 -15.60 -6.35
CA VAL A 145 -5.95 -16.79 -7.21
C VAL A 145 -5.98 -18.07 -6.37
N GLY A 146 -5.17 -18.14 -5.30
CA GLY A 146 -5.02 -19.37 -4.51
C GLY A 146 -6.13 -19.60 -3.48
N ILE A 147 -6.55 -18.55 -2.77
CA ILE A 147 -7.62 -18.63 -1.75
C ILE A 147 -8.97 -18.25 -2.36
N GLY A 148 -8.95 -17.32 -3.33
CA GLY A 148 -10.13 -16.75 -3.95
C GLY A 148 -10.38 -15.33 -3.47
N ALA A 149 -10.99 -14.52 -4.34
CA ALA A 149 -11.48 -13.20 -3.98
C ALA A 149 -12.99 -13.28 -3.67
N PRO A 150 -13.49 -12.50 -2.69
CA PRO A 150 -14.92 -12.43 -2.44
C PRO A 150 -15.62 -11.82 -3.65
N ALA A 151 -16.44 -12.61 -4.34
CA ALA A 151 -17.29 -12.17 -5.43
C ALA A 151 -18.76 -12.29 -5.05
N ALA A 152 -19.58 -11.38 -5.58
CA ALA A 152 -21.03 -11.45 -5.43
C ALA A 152 -21.54 -12.70 -6.15
N SER A 153 -22.03 -13.66 -5.37
CA SER A 153 -22.67 -14.87 -5.87
C SER A 153 -23.98 -14.52 -6.57
N ARG A 154 -24.39 -15.36 -7.52
CA ARG A 154 -25.75 -15.35 -8.08
C ARG A 154 -26.79 -15.85 -7.08
N THR A 155 -26.35 -16.45 -5.98
CA THR A 155 -27.23 -16.90 -4.90
C THR A 155 -27.62 -15.72 -4.02
N ILE A 156 -28.92 -15.53 -3.81
CA ILE A 156 -29.47 -14.46 -2.99
C ILE A 156 -29.24 -14.80 -1.51
N ALA A 157 -28.53 -13.95 -0.79
CA ALA A 157 -28.28 -14.14 0.65
C ALA A 157 -29.43 -13.62 1.51
N SER A 158 -29.99 -12.47 1.15
CA SER A 158 -31.17 -11.94 1.84
C SER A 158 -32.09 -11.20 0.89
N VAL A 159 -33.36 -11.17 1.28
CA VAL A 159 -34.43 -10.42 0.63
C VAL A 159 -34.99 -9.49 1.68
N SER A 160 -34.87 -8.18 1.46
CA SER A 160 -35.40 -7.18 2.40
C SER A 160 -36.92 -7.19 2.34
N ALA A 161 -37.61 -7.08 3.47
CA ALA A 161 -39.08 -6.97 3.46
C ALA A 161 -39.55 -5.60 2.92
N THR A 162 -38.76 -4.56 3.18
CA THR A 162 -39.07 -3.17 2.81
C THR A 162 -37.87 -2.48 2.17
N ILE A 163 -38.13 -1.39 1.46
CA ILE A 163 -37.09 -0.53 0.89
C ILE A 163 -37.44 0.96 1.00
N GLN A 164 -36.42 1.79 1.21
CA GLN A 164 -36.54 3.24 1.40
C GLN A 164 -36.48 3.99 0.07
N THR A 165 -37.60 4.57 -0.37
CA THR A 165 -37.69 5.44 -1.54
C THR A 165 -37.69 6.91 -1.13
N SER A 166 -37.73 7.81 -2.11
CA SER A 166 -37.94 9.25 -1.85
C SER A 166 -39.31 9.57 -1.25
N GLU A 167 -40.29 8.68 -1.42
CA GLU A 167 -41.67 8.86 -0.95
C GLU A 167 -41.93 8.17 0.40
N GLY A 168 -40.97 7.39 0.91
CA GLY A 168 -41.05 6.70 2.18
C GLY A 168 -40.63 5.23 2.09
N GLU A 169 -40.98 4.46 3.11
CA GLU A 169 -40.72 3.03 3.17
C GLU A 169 -41.84 2.27 2.47
N ILE A 170 -41.49 1.45 1.46
CA ILE A 170 -42.44 0.61 0.73
C ILE A 170 -42.04 -0.86 0.83
N ALA A 171 -42.97 -1.77 0.51
CA ALA A 171 -42.66 -3.20 0.42
C ALA A 171 -41.64 -3.47 -0.69
N SER A 172 -40.75 -4.45 -0.47
CA SER A 172 -39.77 -4.85 -1.47
C SER A 172 -40.44 -5.62 -2.62
N PRO A 173 -40.20 -5.23 -3.88
CA PRO A 173 -40.73 -5.96 -5.03
C PRO A 173 -40.31 -7.43 -5.07
N ALA A 174 -39.06 -7.75 -4.71
CA ALA A 174 -38.59 -9.13 -4.66
C ALA A 174 -39.26 -9.92 -3.54
N TYR A 175 -39.49 -9.30 -2.38
CA TYR A 175 -40.20 -9.93 -1.27
C TYR A 175 -41.66 -10.23 -1.64
N GLU A 176 -42.37 -9.26 -2.23
CA GLU A 176 -43.75 -9.44 -2.70
C GLU A 176 -43.88 -10.47 -3.81
N ALA A 177 -42.92 -10.51 -4.72
CA ALA A 177 -42.82 -11.53 -5.76
C ALA A 177 -42.51 -12.92 -5.21
N GLY A 178 -42.16 -13.06 -3.92
CA GLY A 178 -41.88 -14.34 -3.28
C GLY A 178 -40.48 -14.88 -3.56
N VAL A 179 -39.52 -14.01 -3.85
CA VAL A 179 -38.08 -14.35 -3.88
C VAL A 179 -37.64 -14.75 -2.47
N ARG A 180 -36.80 -15.79 -2.37
CA ARG A 180 -36.33 -16.34 -1.08
C ARG A 180 -34.82 -16.32 -0.98
N PRO A 181 -34.26 -16.16 0.22
CA PRO A 181 -32.84 -16.48 0.47
C PRO A 181 -32.52 -17.90 0.00
N GLY A 182 -31.40 -18.08 -0.69
CA GLY A 182 -30.99 -19.33 -1.31
C GLY A 182 -31.38 -19.47 -2.79
N ASP A 183 -32.27 -18.62 -3.32
CA ASP A 183 -32.57 -18.59 -4.75
C ASP A 183 -31.32 -18.20 -5.57
N THR A 184 -31.05 -18.92 -6.65
CA THR A 184 -29.97 -18.58 -7.59
C THR A 184 -30.51 -17.84 -8.79
N VAL A 185 -30.04 -16.63 -9.08
CA VAL A 185 -30.46 -15.87 -10.27
C VAL A 185 -29.96 -16.56 -11.54
N LEU A 186 -30.88 -16.89 -12.45
CA LEU A 186 -30.59 -17.56 -13.73
C LEU A 186 -30.79 -16.63 -14.92
N ALA A 187 -31.90 -15.86 -14.95
CA ALA A 187 -32.20 -14.95 -16.06
C ALA A 187 -33.04 -13.75 -15.61
N TRP A 188 -32.99 -12.67 -16.40
CA TRP A 188 -33.84 -11.48 -16.27
C TRP A 188 -34.50 -11.19 -17.62
N ASN A 189 -35.84 -11.20 -17.69
CA ASN A 189 -36.61 -11.13 -18.94
C ASN A 189 -36.12 -12.12 -20.01
N GLY A 190 -35.86 -13.38 -19.60
CA GLY A 190 -35.35 -14.43 -20.48
C GLY A 190 -33.88 -14.27 -20.91
N THR A 191 -33.21 -13.18 -20.53
CA THR A 191 -31.77 -13.00 -20.81
C THR A 191 -30.95 -13.68 -19.71
N PRO A 192 -30.07 -14.64 -20.03
CA PRO A 192 -29.23 -15.32 -19.05
C PRO A 192 -28.34 -14.35 -18.27
N ILE A 193 -28.23 -14.58 -16.96
CA ILE A 193 -27.40 -13.81 -16.04
C ILE A 193 -26.25 -14.69 -15.55
N GLU A 194 -25.03 -14.27 -15.83
CA GLU A 194 -23.82 -14.98 -15.40
C GLU A 194 -23.19 -14.37 -14.15
N THR A 195 -23.44 -13.09 -13.89
CA THR A 195 -22.91 -12.38 -12.72
C THR A 195 -23.97 -11.54 -12.02
N PHE A 196 -23.86 -11.38 -10.71
CA PHE A 196 -24.79 -10.52 -9.96
C PHE A 196 -24.72 -9.04 -10.41
N ALA A 197 -23.55 -8.56 -10.85
CA ALA A 197 -23.39 -7.23 -11.42
C ALA A 197 -24.15 -7.05 -12.75
N GLN A 198 -24.25 -8.09 -13.57
CA GLN A 198 -25.09 -8.08 -14.78
C GLN A 198 -26.57 -7.99 -14.40
N PHE A 199 -26.99 -8.74 -13.37
CA PHE A 199 -28.35 -8.66 -12.84
C PHE A 199 -28.70 -7.26 -12.32
N GLN A 200 -27.84 -6.65 -11.50
CA GLN A 200 -28.06 -5.29 -11.01
C GLN A 200 -28.17 -4.26 -12.15
N ARG A 201 -27.33 -4.37 -13.19
CA ARG A 201 -27.43 -3.53 -14.38
C ARG A 201 -28.74 -3.74 -15.15
N ALA A 202 -29.20 -4.98 -15.28
CA ALA A 202 -30.46 -5.30 -15.95
C ALA A 202 -31.68 -4.77 -15.20
N VAL A 203 -31.68 -4.88 -13.87
CA VAL A 203 -32.68 -4.25 -12.98
C VAL A 203 -32.68 -2.74 -13.17
N GLY A 204 -31.50 -2.11 -13.18
CA GLY A 204 -31.33 -0.67 -13.40
C GLY A 204 -31.82 -0.18 -14.76
N ALA A 205 -31.73 -1.02 -15.79
CA ALA A 205 -32.14 -0.71 -17.16
C ALA A 205 -33.64 -0.95 -17.43
N THR A 206 -34.37 -1.54 -16.50
CA THR A 206 -35.82 -1.79 -16.66
C THR A 206 -36.57 -0.44 -16.58
N PRO A 207 -37.47 -0.10 -17.51
CA PRO A 207 -38.21 1.17 -17.50
C PRO A 207 -39.12 1.35 -16.28
N GLU A 208 -39.46 2.60 -15.96
CA GLU A 208 -40.24 2.93 -14.75
C GLU A 208 -41.68 2.45 -14.86
N GLY A 209 -42.17 1.79 -13.81
CA GLY A 209 -43.47 1.13 -13.80
C GLY A 209 -43.55 -0.20 -14.56
N GLU A 210 -42.50 -0.59 -15.30
CA GLU A 210 -42.48 -1.88 -16.00
C GLU A 210 -42.08 -3.03 -15.07
N SER A 211 -42.77 -4.16 -15.25
CA SER A 211 -42.47 -5.41 -14.56
C SER A 211 -41.56 -6.28 -15.41
N ALA A 212 -40.69 -7.04 -14.76
CA ALA A 212 -39.77 -7.96 -15.40
C ALA A 212 -39.90 -9.36 -14.79
N VAL A 213 -39.59 -10.38 -15.59
CA VAL A 213 -39.55 -11.77 -15.15
C VAL A 213 -38.15 -12.08 -14.63
N LEU A 214 -38.06 -12.33 -13.33
CA LEU A 214 -36.87 -12.87 -12.67
C LEU A 214 -36.97 -14.39 -12.64
N THR A 215 -36.09 -15.06 -13.38
CA THR A 215 -35.98 -16.52 -13.37
C THR A 215 -34.94 -16.93 -12.32
N VAL A 216 -35.35 -17.68 -11.31
CA VAL A 216 -34.47 -18.21 -10.26
C VAL A 216 -34.45 -19.74 -10.23
N GLY A 217 -33.32 -20.31 -9.83
CA GLY A 217 -33.20 -21.71 -9.43
C GLY A 217 -33.50 -21.84 -7.95
N ARG A 218 -34.50 -22.66 -7.60
CA ARG A 218 -34.92 -22.98 -6.23
C ARG A 218 -35.10 -24.49 -6.09
N ASP A 219 -34.37 -25.09 -5.16
CA ASP A 219 -34.44 -26.54 -4.85
C ASP A 219 -34.30 -27.44 -6.10
N GLY A 220 -33.47 -27.03 -7.07
CA GLY A 220 -33.25 -27.76 -8.33
C GLY A 220 -34.33 -27.54 -9.41
N THR A 221 -35.33 -26.71 -9.14
CA THR A 221 -36.37 -26.31 -10.11
C THR A 221 -36.20 -24.84 -10.53
N THR A 222 -36.68 -24.50 -11.72
CA THR A 222 -36.72 -23.13 -12.21
C THR A 222 -38.05 -22.49 -11.86
N VAL A 223 -38.01 -21.29 -11.27
CA VAL A 223 -39.20 -20.52 -10.88
C VAL A 223 -39.11 -19.14 -11.51
N ASP A 224 -40.18 -18.75 -12.22
CA ASP A 224 -40.33 -17.41 -12.80
C ASP A 224 -41.15 -16.54 -11.87
N LEU A 225 -40.59 -15.39 -11.49
CA LEU A 225 -41.20 -14.45 -10.55
C LEU A 225 -41.32 -13.09 -11.22
N THR A 226 -42.52 -12.51 -11.24
CA THR A 226 -42.72 -11.17 -11.78
C THR A 226 -42.36 -10.13 -10.73
N VAL A 227 -41.36 -9.30 -11.03
CA VAL A 227 -40.81 -8.30 -10.12
C VAL A 227 -40.85 -6.93 -10.81
N THR A 228 -41.32 -5.90 -10.10
CA THR A 228 -41.37 -4.53 -10.62
C THR A 228 -40.31 -3.68 -9.91
N PRO A 229 -39.16 -3.36 -10.55
CA PRO A 229 -38.11 -2.59 -9.90
C PRO A 229 -38.56 -1.19 -9.49
N VAL A 230 -38.23 -0.79 -8.27
CA VAL A 230 -38.58 0.52 -7.71
C VAL A 230 -37.36 1.44 -7.66
N THR A 231 -37.59 2.74 -7.76
CA THR A 231 -36.55 3.77 -7.67
C THR A 231 -36.30 4.13 -6.21
N GLY A 232 -35.06 3.99 -5.77
CA GLY A 232 -34.69 4.29 -4.39
C GLY A 232 -34.42 5.75 -4.09
N ALA A 233 -34.27 6.06 -2.80
CA ALA A 233 -33.95 7.40 -2.31
C ALA A 233 -32.69 8.05 -2.94
N ARG A 234 -31.76 7.24 -3.46
CA ARG A 234 -30.54 7.71 -4.16
C ARG A 234 -30.65 7.66 -5.70
N GLY A 235 -31.85 7.48 -6.24
CA GLY A 235 -32.12 7.41 -7.69
C GLY A 235 -31.73 6.10 -8.37
N ALA A 236 -31.05 5.18 -7.67
CA ALA A 236 -30.75 3.84 -8.18
C ALA A 236 -32.00 2.94 -8.09
N ARG A 237 -32.22 2.11 -9.09
CA ARG A 237 -33.31 1.14 -9.11
C ARG A 237 -32.89 -0.19 -8.54
N TYR A 238 -33.81 -0.82 -7.80
CA TYR A 238 -33.55 -2.10 -7.16
C TYR A 238 -34.84 -2.88 -6.93
N VAL A 239 -34.68 -4.16 -6.62
CA VAL A 239 -35.78 -5.05 -6.27
C VAL A 239 -35.76 -5.49 -4.80
N GLY A 240 -34.71 -5.15 -4.04
CA GLY A 240 -34.59 -5.47 -2.61
C GLY A 240 -33.95 -6.82 -2.28
N VAL A 241 -33.02 -7.28 -3.13
CA VAL A 241 -32.22 -8.50 -2.87
C VAL A 241 -30.76 -8.15 -2.66
N THR A 242 -30.08 -8.93 -1.81
CA THR A 242 -28.64 -8.85 -1.64
C THR A 242 -27.98 -10.15 -2.10
N ALA A 243 -26.86 -10.04 -2.80
CA ALA A 243 -26.04 -11.19 -3.16
C ALA A 243 -25.40 -11.80 -1.92
N GLY A 244 -25.30 -13.12 -1.90
CA GLY A 244 -24.30 -13.80 -1.09
C GLY A 244 -22.89 -13.53 -1.61
N TYR A 245 -21.90 -13.85 -0.79
CA TYR A 245 -20.51 -13.84 -1.20
C TYR A 245 -20.00 -15.26 -1.36
N GLU A 246 -19.31 -15.50 -2.46
CA GLU A 246 -18.55 -16.72 -2.71
C GLU A 246 -17.10 -16.37 -2.99
N TYR A 247 -16.18 -17.24 -2.57
CA TYR A 247 -14.76 -17.08 -2.85
C TYR A 247 -14.46 -17.80 -4.15
N VAL A 248 -14.21 -17.03 -5.21
CA VAL A 248 -13.86 -17.55 -6.53
C VAL A 248 -12.43 -17.21 -6.85
N SER A 249 -11.73 -18.14 -7.50
CA SER A 249 -10.37 -17.88 -7.99
C SER A 249 -10.40 -16.70 -8.96
N ALA A 250 -9.64 -15.66 -8.65
CA ALA A 250 -9.49 -14.50 -9.51
C ALA A 250 -8.58 -14.82 -10.72
N SER A 251 -8.72 -14.04 -11.78
CA SER A 251 -7.77 -14.03 -12.89
C SER A 251 -6.57 -13.13 -12.60
N LEU A 252 -5.48 -13.28 -13.36
CA LEU A 252 -4.33 -12.36 -13.25
C LEU A 252 -4.70 -10.92 -13.58
N THR A 253 -5.68 -10.71 -14.47
CA THR A 253 -6.18 -9.37 -14.80
C THR A 253 -6.88 -8.74 -13.61
N ASP A 254 -7.66 -9.53 -12.85
CA ASP A 254 -8.32 -9.05 -11.63
C ASP A 254 -7.31 -8.66 -10.56
N VAL A 255 -6.22 -9.43 -10.43
CA VAL A 255 -5.10 -9.10 -9.52
C VAL A 255 -4.45 -7.77 -9.92
N LEU A 256 -4.14 -7.59 -11.21
CA LEU A 256 -3.56 -6.34 -11.71
C LEU A 256 -4.49 -5.14 -11.50
N GLN A 257 -5.80 -5.34 -11.71
CA GLN A 257 -6.79 -4.29 -11.46
C GLN A 257 -6.89 -3.95 -9.97
N ALA A 258 -6.86 -4.94 -9.09
CA ALA A 258 -6.86 -4.74 -7.64
C ALA A 258 -5.60 -3.99 -7.18
N ASP A 259 -4.42 -4.39 -7.65
CA ASP A 259 -3.16 -3.71 -7.35
C ASP A 259 -3.14 -2.27 -7.90
N TRP A 260 -3.73 -2.04 -9.08
CA TRP A 260 -3.88 -0.68 -9.63
C TRP A 260 -4.80 0.19 -8.78
N GLN A 261 -5.93 -0.36 -8.33
CA GLN A 261 -6.84 0.34 -7.43
C GLN A 261 -6.17 0.62 -6.08
N MET A 262 -5.38 -0.33 -5.56
CA MET A 262 -4.61 -0.15 -4.34
C MET A 262 -3.51 0.91 -4.49
N PHE A 263 -2.82 0.94 -5.63
CA PHE A 263 -1.83 1.96 -5.98
C PHE A 263 -2.46 3.36 -6.01
N THR A 264 -3.55 3.53 -6.77
CA THR A 264 -4.25 4.82 -6.90
C THR A 264 -4.87 5.27 -5.57
N GLY A 265 -5.45 4.34 -4.80
CA GLY A 265 -5.94 4.60 -3.45
C GLY A 265 -4.82 5.09 -2.52
N THR A 266 -3.70 4.37 -2.47
CA THR A 266 -2.53 4.73 -1.66
C THR A 266 -1.95 6.10 -2.07
N ALA A 267 -1.82 6.35 -3.37
CA ALA A 267 -1.36 7.63 -3.90
C ALA A 267 -2.30 8.78 -3.50
N SER A 268 -3.62 8.54 -3.51
CA SER A 268 -4.61 9.54 -3.08
C SER A 268 -4.50 9.85 -1.59
N VAL A 269 -4.21 8.84 -0.76
CA VAL A 269 -3.97 9.01 0.69
C VAL A 269 -2.75 9.88 0.92
N ILE A 270 -1.65 9.69 0.18
CA ILE A 270 -0.44 10.52 0.32
C ILE A 270 -0.73 12.00 0.04
N VAL A 271 -1.54 12.31 -0.98
CA VAL A 271 -1.94 13.69 -1.29
C VAL A 271 -2.77 14.30 -0.16
N ARG A 272 -3.66 13.51 0.44
CA ARG A 272 -4.56 13.95 1.53
C ARG A 272 -3.93 13.82 2.92
N LEU A 273 -2.74 13.24 3.03
CA LEU A 273 -2.08 12.90 4.30
C LEU A 273 -1.99 14.07 5.28
N PRO A 274 -1.62 15.30 4.87
CA PRO A 274 -1.59 16.44 5.81
C PRO A 274 -2.95 16.73 6.45
N GLN A 275 -4.03 16.65 5.67
CA GLN A 275 -5.40 16.86 6.14
C GLN A 275 -5.85 15.70 7.03
N ALA A 276 -5.54 14.46 6.63
CA ALA A 276 -5.89 13.27 7.40
C ALA A 276 -5.20 13.26 8.78
N VAL A 277 -3.91 13.61 8.84
CA VAL A 277 -3.15 13.69 10.11
C VAL A 277 -3.71 14.79 11.01
N TRP A 278 -4.09 15.93 10.44
CA TRP A 278 -4.74 17.00 11.20
C TRP A 278 -6.09 16.56 11.79
N GLN A 279 -6.93 15.90 10.99
CA GLN A 279 -8.22 15.38 11.44
C GLN A 279 -8.05 14.33 12.54
N VAL A 280 -7.09 13.41 12.40
CA VAL A 280 -6.77 12.42 13.43
C VAL A 280 -6.24 13.10 14.70
N GLY A 281 -5.35 14.08 14.58
CA GLY A 281 -4.85 14.81 15.75
C GLY A 281 -5.96 15.57 16.49
N ARG A 282 -6.89 16.17 15.75
CA ARG A 282 -8.06 16.83 16.32
C ARG A 282 -8.98 15.83 17.02
N SER A 283 -9.27 14.69 16.39
CA SER A 283 -10.16 13.68 16.96
C SER A 283 -9.61 13.04 18.24
N VAL A 284 -8.30 13.04 18.47
CA VAL A 284 -7.72 12.60 19.75
C VAL A 284 -8.10 13.54 20.91
N VAL A 285 -8.27 14.84 20.65
CA VAL A 285 -8.51 15.87 21.68
C VAL A 285 -9.99 16.27 21.77
N THR A 286 -10.76 16.08 20.70
CA THR A 286 -12.21 16.34 20.66
C THR A 286 -13.01 15.06 20.88
N ASP A 287 -14.33 15.15 21.06
CA ASP A 287 -15.24 13.99 21.07
C ASP A 287 -15.63 13.51 19.66
N GLU A 288 -14.97 14.03 18.60
CA GLU A 288 -15.23 13.58 17.24
C GLU A 288 -14.88 12.09 17.08
N GLN A 289 -15.77 11.34 16.41
CA GLN A 289 -15.50 9.95 16.04
C GLN A 289 -14.45 9.90 14.94
N ARG A 290 -13.59 8.89 15.00
CA ARG A 290 -12.55 8.69 14.01
C ARG A 290 -13.16 8.09 12.75
N ASP A 291 -12.81 8.65 11.60
CA ASP A 291 -13.21 8.09 10.30
C ASP A 291 -12.62 6.67 10.16
N ALA A 292 -13.47 5.70 9.83
CA ALA A 292 -13.10 4.31 9.60
C ALA A 292 -12.16 4.14 8.39
N THR A 293 -12.15 5.10 7.46
CA THR A 293 -11.22 5.17 6.32
C THR A 293 -9.97 6.01 6.60
N GLY A 294 -9.80 6.46 7.85
CA GLY A 294 -8.69 7.28 8.29
C GLY A 294 -7.34 6.56 8.25
N VAL A 295 -6.26 7.35 8.23
CA VAL A 295 -4.88 6.84 8.23
C VAL A 295 -4.58 6.17 9.57
N VAL A 296 -3.92 5.01 9.52
CA VAL A 296 -3.50 4.21 10.68
C VAL A 296 -1.98 4.16 10.82
N SER A 297 -1.50 4.01 12.05
CA SER A 297 -0.08 3.78 12.34
C SER A 297 0.26 2.28 12.32
N VAL A 298 1.55 1.97 12.52
CA VAL A 298 2.05 0.60 12.70
C VAL A 298 1.33 -0.12 13.85
N VAL A 299 0.92 0.60 14.90
CA VAL A 299 0.16 0.02 16.02
C VAL A 299 -1.25 -0.35 15.58
N GLY A 300 -1.94 0.51 14.83
CA GLY A 300 -3.27 0.23 14.28
C GLY A 300 -3.26 -0.99 13.36
N VAL A 301 -2.26 -1.10 12.49
CA VAL A 301 -2.06 -2.28 11.63
C VAL A 301 -1.87 -3.56 12.45
N GLY A 302 -1.08 -3.51 13.52
CA GLY A 302 -0.93 -4.63 14.45
C GLY A 302 -2.25 -5.03 15.11
N ARG A 303 -3.05 -4.04 15.54
CA ARG A 303 -4.38 -4.30 16.10
C ARG A 303 -5.33 -4.95 15.10
N MET A 304 -5.40 -4.44 13.87
CA MET A 304 -6.18 -5.02 12.79
C MET A 304 -5.79 -6.48 12.52
N ALA A 305 -4.48 -6.78 12.50
CA ALA A 305 -3.99 -8.16 12.36
C ALA A 305 -4.41 -9.06 13.53
N GLY A 306 -4.41 -8.50 14.74
CA GLY A 306 -4.87 -9.18 15.95
C GLY A 306 -6.39 -9.40 15.99
N GLU A 307 -7.17 -8.49 15.42
CA GLU A 307 -8.63 -8.63 15.26
C GLU A 307 -8.96 -9.73 14.24
N VAL A 308 -8.30 -9.73 13.08
CA VAL A 308 -8.46 -10.76 12.03
C VAL A 308 -8.25 -12.19 12.55
N THR A 309 -7.34 -12.37 13.51
CA THR A 309 -7.01 -13.68 14.08
C THR A 309 -7.68 -13.98 15.42
N GLY A 310 -8.08 -12.95 16.15
CA GLY A 310 -8.70 -13.05 17.48
C GLY A 310 -10.22 -13.14 17.45
N ASP A 311 -10.85 -12.48 16.48
CA ASP A 311 -12.31 -12.40 16.33
C ASP A 311 -12.73 -12.59 14.86
N SER A 312 -12.15 -13.62 14.23
CA SER A 312 -12.40 -13.94 12.82
C SER A 312 -13.88 -14.18 12.52
N ALA A 313 -14.64 -14.74 13.48
CA ALA A 313 -16.06 -15.03 13.32
C ALA A 313 -16.91 -13.74 13.24
N ALA A 314 -16.62 -12.72 14.05
CA ALA A 314 -17.32 -11.43 13.98
C ALA A 314 -17.06 -10.73 12.64
N LEU A 315 -15.86 -10.91 12.08
CA LEU A 315 -15.47 -10.39 10.76
C LEU A 315 -16.04 -11.23 9.59
N GLY A 316 -16.87 -12.24 9.86
CA GLY A 316 -17.43 -13.12 8.85
C GLY A 316 -16.43 -14.08 8.21
N LEU A 317 -15.20 -14.19 8.75
CA LEU A 317 -14.17 -15.11 8.31
C LEU A 317 -14.44 -16.49 8.94
N ARG A 318 -14.98 -17.39 8.13
CA ARG A 318 -15.44 -18.70 8.58
C ARG A 318 -14.38 -19.81 8.43
N ASP A 319 -13.36 -19.56 7.62
CA ASP A 319 -12.28 -20.52 7.33
C ASP A 319 -10.91 -19.91 7.68
N THR A 320 -9.99 -20.75 8.16
CA THR A 320 -8.57 -20.40 8.38
C THR A 320 -7.94 -19.86 7.10
N ARG A 321 -8.35 -20.37 5.92
CA ARG A 321 -7.86 -19.85 4.63
C ARG A 321 -8.23 -18.38 4.44
N GLN A 322 -9.43 -17.96 4.86
CA GLN A 322 -9.89 -16.58 4.76
C GLN A 322 -9.13 -15.68 5.74
N VAL A 323 -8.84 -16.17 6.95
CA VAL A 323 -7.99 -15.48 7.93
C VAL A 323 -6.58 -15.26 7.38
N VAL A 324 -5.96 -16.30 6.81
CA VAL A 324 -4.65 -16.18 6.15
C VAL A 324 -4.73 -15.21 4.97
N GLY A 325 -5.76 -15.29 4.14
CA GLY A 325 -5.98 -14.37 3.02
C GLY A 325 -6.11 -12.91 3.46
N ALA A 326 -6.81 -12.64 4.56
CA ALA A 326 -6.91 -11.29 5.12
C ALA A 326 -5.54 -10.76 5.60
N LEU A 327 -4.74 -11.59 6.27
CA LEU A 327 -3.38 -11.22 6.70
C LEU A 327 -2.43 -11.00 5.50
N LEU A 328 -2.51 -11.84 4.46
CA LEU A 328 -1.72 -11.68 3.25
C LEU A 328 -2.11 -10.41 2.48
N SER A 329 -3.41 -10.12 2.37
CA SER A 329 -3.92 -8.86 1.80
C SER A 329 -3.46 -7.64 2.59
N LEU A 330 -3.41 -7.73 3.92
CA LEU A 330 -2.85 -6.66 4.76
C LEU A 330 -1.35 -6.48 4.51
N LEU A 331 -0.58 -7.57 4.38
CA LEU A 331 0.84 -7.47 3.99
C LEU A 331 1.02 -6.90 2.59
N ALA A 332 0.17 -7.27 1.63
CA ALA A 332 0.20 -6.73 0.27
C ALA A 332 -0.05 -5.21 0.28
N SER A 333 -1.05 -4.74 1.01
CA SER A 333 -1.36 -3.30 1.11
C SER A 333 -0.26 -2.50 1.80
N LEU A 334 0.39 -3.07 2.82
CA LEU A 334 1.57 -2.45 3.44
C LEU A 334 2.75 -2.36 2.46
N ASN A 335 2.98 -3.39 1.65
CA ASN A 335 4.02 -3.35 0.61
C ASN A 335 3.70 -2.30 -0.46
N MET A 336 2.43 -2.17 -0.88
CA MET A 336 2.01 -1.09 -1.77
C MET A 336 2.23 0.28 -1.12
N ALA A 337 1.87 0.45 0.15
CA ALA A 337 2.12 1.69 0.90
C ALA A 337 3.61 2.04 0.94
N LEU A 338 4.48 1.08 1.26
CA LEU A 338 5.93 1.26 1.26
C LEU A 338 6.46 1.60 -0.14
N PHE A 339 5.95 0.96 -1.19
CA PHE A 339 6.30 1.27 -2.58
C PHE A 339 5.98 2.73 -2.93
N VAL A 340 4.73 3.15 -2.74
CA VAL A 340 4.31 4.51 -3.13
C VAL A 340 4.98 5.56 -2.24
N PHE A 341 5.12 5.29 -0.94
CA PHE A 341 5.76 6.22 -0.01
C PHE A 341 7.24 6.42 -0.34
N ASN A 342 8.00 5.35 -0.61
CA ASN A 342 9.41 5.49 -0.98
C ASN A 342 9.62 6.16 -2.34
N LEU A 343 8.61 6.24 -3.20
CA LEU A 343 8.68 6.96 -4.47
C LEU A 343 8.44 8.47 -4.33
N ILE A 344 7.98 8.94 -3.16
CA ILE A 344 7.78 10.37 -2.89
C ILE A 344 9.13 11.10 -3.06
N PRO A 345 9.19 12.20 -3.82
CA PRO A 345 10.43 12.92 -4.14
C PRO A 345 10.92 13.78 -2.97
N LEU A 346 11.06 13.17 -1.78
CA LEU A 346 11.57 13.80 -0.57
C LEU A 346 12.93 13.21 -0.21
N PRO A 347 13.90 14.02 0.24
CA PRO A 347 15.27 13.58 0.51
C PRO A 347 15.46 12.38 1.46
N PRO A 348 14.63 12.14 2.51
CA PRO A 348 14.77 10.95 3.36
C PRO A 348 14.35 9.64 2.70
N LEU A 349 13.71 9.70 1.53
CA LEU A 349 13.10 8.57 0.82
C LEU A 349 13.84 8.33 -0.49
N ASP A 350 13.71 7.13 -1.06
CA ASP A 350 14.41 6.75 -2.30
C ASP A 350 14.09 7.70 -3.46
N GLY A 351 12.83 8.17 -3.54
CA GLY A 351 12.35 9.14 -4.50
C GLY A 351 13.14 10.46 -4.49
N GLY A 352 13.68 10.88 -3.34
CA GLY A 352 14.58 12.03 -3.25
C GLY A 352 15.91 11.81 -3.99
N HIS A 353 16.47 10.60 -3.87
CA HIS A 353 17.68 10.21 -4.61
C HIS A 353 17.40 10.02 -6.10
N ILE A 354 16.25 9.45 -6.46
CA ILE A 354 15.79 9.33 -7.85
C ILE A 354 15.65 10.73 -8.46
N LEU A 355 14.97 11.66 -7.78
CA LEU A 355 14.83 13.05 -8.25
C LEU A 355 16.20 13.73 -8.44
N GLY A 356 17.12 13.54 -7.50
CA GLY A 356 18.49 14.03 -7.60
C GLY A 356 19.23 13.49 -8.84
N ALA A 357 19.07 12.21 -9.14
CA ALA A 357 19.66 11.57 -10.31
C ALA A 357 18.99 12.00 -11.62
N VAL A 358 17.67 12.18 -11.64
CA VAL A 358 16.94 12.75 -12.79
C VAL A 358 17.43 14.16 -13.07
N TYR A 359 17.54 15.01 -12.04
CA TYR A 359 18.08 16.37 -12.15
C TYR A 359 19.52 16.38 -12.68
N GLU A 360 20.36 15.46 -12.21
CA GLU A 360 21.71 15.26 -12.75
C GLU A 360 21.68 14.91 -14.25
N GLY A 361 20.86 13.94 -14.64
CA GLY A 361 20.72 13.50 -16.03
C GLY A 361 20.25 14.63 -16.95
N VAL A 362 19.23 15.38 -16.55
CA VAL A 362 18.73 16.54 -17.29
C VAL A 362 19.82 17.60 -17.47
N ARG A 363 20.58 17.92 -16.42
CA ARG A 363 21.68 18.88 -16.50
C ARG A 363 22.77 18.45 -17.49
N ARG A 364 23.14 17.17 -17.47
CA ARG A 364 24.13 16.61 -18.41
C ARG A 364 23.62 16.68 -19.84
N GLN A 365 22.36 16.32 -20.07
CA GLN A 365 21.74 16.39 -21.40
C GLN A 365 21.71 17.83 -21.93
N VAL A 366 21.32 18.80 -21.11
CA VAL A 366 21.29 20.22 -21.50
C VAL A 366 22.69 20.76 -21.76
N ALA A 367 23.69 20.36 -20.98
CA ALA A 367 25.08 20.76 -21.21
C ALA A 367 25.61 20.20 -22.54
N SER A 368 25.36 18.91 -22.82
CA SER A 368 25.73 18.27 -24.08
C SER A 368 25.07 18.94 -25.29
N LEU A 369 23.76 19.23 -25.22
CA LEU A 369 23.03 19.93 -26.29
C LEU A 369 23.54 21.36 -26.53
N ARG A 370 24.14 21.98 -25.50
CA ARG A 370 24.72 23.34 -25.58
C ARG A 370 26.23 23.33 -25.84
N GLY A 371 26.84 22.17 -26.10
CA GLY A 371 28.28 22.03 -26.30
C GLY A 371 29.12 22.44 -25.09
N LYS A 372 28.57 22.37 -23.88
CA LYS A 372 29.27 22.70 -22.62
C LYS A 372 29.83 21.43 -21.97
N GLU A 373 30.87 21.61 -21.16
CA GLU A 373 31.45 20.53 -20.35
C GLU A 373 30.43 19.90 -19.40
N ASP A 374 30.65 18.62 -19.05
CA ASP A 374 29.80 17.89 -18.12
C ASP A 374 29.76 18.63 -16.78
N PRO A 375 28.56 19.07 -16.33
CA PRO A 375 28.44 19.82 -15.11
C PRO A 375 28.70 18.97 -13.86
N GLY A 376 28.95 17.67 -13.96
CA GLY A 376 29.27 16.75 -12.87
C GLY A 376 28.07 16.34 -12.00
N PRO A 377 28.29 15.52 -10.94
CA PRO A 377 27.21 14.94 -10.11
C PRO A 377 26.35 15.97 -9.39
N ALA A 378 25.04 15.74 -9.26
CA ALA A 378 24.18 16.66 -8.52
C ALA A 378 24.59 16.78 -7.04
N ASP A 379 24.61 18.00 -6.50
CA ASP A 379 24.98 18.28 -5.10
C ASP A 379 23.77 18.05 -4.18
N THR A 380 23.38 16.78 -4.03
CA THR A 380 22.24 16.35 -3.21
C THR A 380 22.46 16.61 -1.72
N ALA A 381 23.70 16.77 -1.27
CA ALA A 381 24.03 17.13 0.11
C ALA A 381 23.39 18.47 0.54
N ARG A 382 23.10 19.38 -0.41
CA ARG A 382 22.38 20.63 -0.12
C ARG A 382 20.95 20.40 0.38
N LEU A 383 20.38 19.23 0.13
CA LEU A 383 19.03 18.88 0.58
C LEU A 383 19.02 18.33 2.01
N VAL A 384 20.18 18.07 2.64
CA VAL A 384 20.26 17.52 4.01
C VAL A 384 19.46 18.34 5.04
N PRO A 385 19.48 19.68 5.06
CA PRO A 385 18.62 20.44 5.97
C PRO A 385 17.12 20.15 5.75
N LEU A 386 16.70 19.98 4.49
CA LEU A 386 15.33 19.59 4.16
C LEU A 386 15.06 18.13 4.59
N THR A 387 16.02 17.23 4.46
CA THR A 387 15.94 15.85 4.98
C THR A 387 15.61 15.86 6.47
N TRP A 388 16.32 16.65 7.28
CA TRP A 388 16.07 16.77 8.72
C TRP A 388 14.70 17.37 9.03
N ALA A 389 14.30 18.41 8.31
CA ALA A 389 12.98 19.02 8.49
C ALA A 389 11.84 18.03 8.17
N VAL A 390 11.91 17.36 7.02
CA VAL A 390 10.93 16.35 6.61
C VAL A 390 10.94 15.16 7.59
N GLY A 391 12.12 14.67 7.99
CA GLY A 391 12.24 13.61 8.98
C GLY A 391 11.58 13.98 10.31
N GLY A 392 11.77 15.20 10.79
CA GLY A 392 11.08 15.72 11.97
C GLY A 392 9.55 15.72 11.82
N VAL A 393 9.04 16.17 10.67
CA VAL A 393 7.60 16.13 10.37
C VAL A 393 7.07 14.69 10.37
N LEU A 394 7.78 13.74 9.75
CA LEU A 394 7.38 12.34 9.71
C LEU A 394 7.37 11.70 11.10
N ILE A 395 8.33 12.05 11.97
CA ILE A 395 8.36 11.59 13.37
C ILE A 395 7.15 12.12 14.15
N VAL A 396 6.86 13.43 14.04
CA VAL A 396 5.71 14.05 14.71
C VAL A 396 4.41 13.43 14.21
N MET A 397 4.27 13.26 12.90
CA MET A 397 3.13 12.59 12.28
C MET A 397 2.95 11.16 12.82
N SER A 398 4.04 10.37 12.83
CA SER A 398 4.02 9.00 13.34
C SER A 398 3.58 8.96 14.80
N PHE A 399 4.08 9.89 15.62
CA PHE A 399 3.68 10.00 17.02
C PHE A 399 2.19 10.30 17.18
N ILE A 400 1.65 11.27 16.42
CA ILE A 400 0.21 11.60 16.43
C ILE A 400 -0.63 10.36 16.08
N LEU A 401 -0.29 9.66 15.01
CA LEU A 401 -1.03 8.47 14.56
C LEU A 401 -0.94 7.32 15.58
N ILE A 402 0.23 7.09 16.18
CA ILE A 402 0.42 6.07 17.22
C ILE A 402 -0.45 6.39 18.44
N VAL A 403 -0.40 7.63 18.93
CA VAL A 403 -1.23 8.06 20.07
C VAL A 403 -2.71 7.90 19.73
N ALA A 404 -3.12 8.27 18.52
CA ALA A 404 -4.50 8.11 18.08
C ALA A 404 -4.95 6.64 18.06
N ASP A 405 -4.12 5.71 17.57
CA ASP A 405 -4.44 4.27 17.56
C ASP A 405 -4.53 3.64 18.95
N ILE A 406 -3.85 4.23 19.94
CA ILE A 406 -3.91 3.79 21.33
C ILE A 406 -5.17 4.34 22.02
N VAL A 407 -5.44 5.64 21.87
CA VAL A 407 -6.51 6.35 22.57
C VAL A 407 -7.88 6.16 21.91
N LYS A 408 -7.95 6.22 20.58
CA LYS A 408 -9.17 6.09 19.76
C LYS A 408 -8.94 5.15 18.58
N PRO A 409 -8.95 3.83 18.83
CA PRO A 409 -8.70 2.86 17.78
C PRO A 409 -9.80 2.79 16.74
N ILE A 410 -9.38 2.49 15.51
CA ILE A 410 -10.27 2.01 14.47
C ILE A 410 -10.43 0.50 14.68
N SER A 411 -11.66 0.03 14.70
CA SER A 411 -11.99 -1.40 14.77
C SER A 411 -12.54 -1.88 13.43
N LEU A 412 -12.28 -3.14 13.08
CA LEU A 412 -12.80 -3.78 11.88
C LEU A 412 -14.23 -4.32 12.04
N SER A 413 -14.79 -4.33 13.27
CA SER A 413 -16.11 -4.89 13.62
C SER A 413 -17.23 -3.88 13.61
#